data_AF-A0AAD0YN19-F1
#
_entry.id   AF-A0AAD0YN19-F1
#
_cell.length_a   1.000
_cell.length_b   1.000
_cell.length_c   1.000
_cell.angle_alpha   90.00
_cell.angle_beta   90.00
_cell.angle_gamma   90.00
#
_symmetry.space_group_name_H-M   'P 1'
#
loop_
_entity.id
_entity.type
_entity.pdbx_description
1 polymer ?
#
loop_
_entity_poly.entity_id
_entity_poly.type
_entity_poly.pdbx_seq_one_letter_code
_entity_poly.pdbx_strand_id
1 'polypeptide(L)'
;MFYIKTIDMKNIKFSYTGKYTFIISFLSGTFLLILMLITRWDFLLMLGFIYVIAAIIVNVIIFLLELIDYLTEVSEKNAFRNSMFLLMANIPIAFIYLLIVINFC
;
A
#
# COMPACT_ATOMS: atom_id res chain seq x y z
N MET A 1 -0.62 32.68 26.56
CA MET A 1 -1.58 32.46 25.44
C MET A 1 -0.98 31.40 24.53
N PHE A 2 -1.37 30.13 24.71
CA PHE A 2 -0.85 29.01 23.93
C PHE A 2 -1.50 29.03 22.54
N TYR A 3 -0.70 29.24 21.50
CA TYR A 3 -1.14 29.10 20.11
C TYR A 3 -1.39 27.62 19.82
N ILE A 4 -2.64 27.18 19.94
CA ILE A 4 -3.08 25.93 19.33
C ILE A 4 -3.06 26.19 17.83
N LYS A 5 -2.02 25.69 17.16
CA LYS A 5 -1.94 25.63 15.70
C LYS A 5 -3.11 24.76 15.24
N THR A 6 -4.20 25.39 14.82
CA THR A 6 -5.34 24.72 14.21
C THR A 6 -4.84 23.90 13.04
N ILE A 7 -4.88 22.57 13.17
CA ILE A 7 -4.60 21.63 12.09
C ILE A 7 -5.78 21.76 11.13
N ASP A 8 -5.63 22.64 10.14
CA ASP A 8 -6.55 22.75 9.02
C ASP A 8 -6.49 21.41 8.27
N MET A 9 -7.53 20.56 8.42
CA MET A 9 -7.69 19.28 7.71
C MET A 9 -8.06 19.52 6.24
N LYS A 10 -7.31 20.40 5.61
CA LYS A 10 -7.41 20.76 4.19
C LYS A 10 -6.89 19.56 3.40
N ASN A 11 -7.80 18.84 2.73
CA ASN A 11 -7.55 17.76 1.77
C ASN A 11 -6.15 17.16 1.83
N ILE A 12 -5.99 16.05 2.57
CA ILE A 12 -4.73 15.29 2.63
C ILE A 12 -4.29 15.01 1.19
N LYS A 13 -3.26 15.71 0.74
CA LYS A 13 -2.71 15.53 -0.60
C LYS A 13 -1.86 14.28 -0.60
N PHE A 14 -1.93 13.56 -1.71
CA PHE A 14 -1.11 12.41 -2.02
C PHE A 14 -0.50 12.65 -3.39
N SER A 15 0.73 12.20 -3.59
CA SER A 15 1.30 12.08 -4.93
C SER A 15 0.42 11.15 -5.77
N TYR A 16 0.22 11.51 -7.05
CA TYR A 16 -0.58 10.71 -7.97
C TYR A 16 -0.03 9.28 -8.09
N THR A 17 1.29 9.13 -8.20
CA THR A 17 1.95 7.84 -8.34
C THR A 17 1.68 6.94 -7.14
N GLY A 18 2.03 7.38 -5.93
CA GLY A 18 1.79 6.60 -4.71
C GLY A 18 0.30 6.29 -4.48
N LYS A 19 -0.59 7.25 -4.76
CA LYS A 19 -2.04 7.04 -4.63
C LYS A 19 -2.56 5.94 -5.55
N TYR A 20 -2.26 6.01 -6.84
CA TYR A 20 -2.78 5.03 -7.80
C TYR A 20 -2.12 3.66 -7.61
N THR A 21 -0.81 3.61 -7.33
CA THR A 21 -0.14 2.34 -7.01
C THR A 21 -0.76 1.68 -5.79
N PHE A 22 -1.03 2.44 -4.72
CA PHE A 22 -1.72 1.92 -3.55
C PHE A 22 -3.11 1.39 -3.91
N ILE A 23 -3.96 2.19 -4.56
CA ILE A 23 -5.34 1.80 -4.88
C ILE A 23 -5.37 0.54 -5.74
N ILE A 24 -4.57 0.49 -6.81
CA ILE A 24 -4.53 -0.66 -7.71
C ILE A 24 -4.10 -1.89 -6.93
N SER A 25 -2.94 -1.85 -6.27
CA SER A 25 -2.39 -3.01 -5.56
C SER A 25 -3.26 -3.47 -4.38
N PHE A 26 -3.89 -2.54 -3.67
CA PHE A 26 -4.82 -2.82 -2.58
C PHE A 26 -6.09 -3.50 -3.10
N LEU A 27 -6.70 -2.96 -4.16
CA LEU A 27 -7.94 -3.50 -4.71
C LEU A 27 -7.73 -4.88 -5.34
N SER A 28 -6.68 -5.06 -6.17
CA SER A 28 -6.42 -6.38 -6.76
C SER A 28 -5.99 -7.40 -5.71
N GLY A 29 -5.23 -7.00 -4.69
CA GLY A 29 -4.87 -7.89 -3.58
C GLY A 29 -6.09 -8.33 -2.76
N THR A 30 -6.96 -7.38 -2.42
CA THR A 30 -8.21 -7.66 -1.69
C THR A 30 -9.14 -8.54 -2.51
N PHE A 31 -9.27 -8.27 -3.81
CA PHE A 31 -10.08 -9.09 -4.71
C PHE A 31 -9.58 -10.53 -4.77
N LEU A 32 -8.27 -10.75 -4.97
CA LEU A 32 -7.69 -12.09 -4.98
C LEU A 32 -7.86 -12.82 -3.64
N LEU A 33 -7.69 -12.11 -2.53
CA LEU A 33 -7.89 -12.67 -1.19
C LEU A 33 -9.35 -13.12 -0.98
N ILE A 34 -10.33 -12.30 -1.34
CA ILE A 34 -11.75 -12.65 -1.25
C ILE A 34 -12.06 -13.86 -2.15
N LEU A 35 -11.55 -13.85 -3.39
CA LEU A 35 -11.75 -14.93 -4.34
C LEU A 35 -11.18 -16.26 -3.82
N MET A 36 -10.00 -16.21 -3.18
CA MET A 36 -9.37 -17.35 -2.51
C MET A 36 -10.19 -17.86 -1.32
N LEU A 37 -10.71 -16.97 -0.47
CA LEU A 37 -11.54 -17.38 0.68
C LEU A 37 -12.83 -18.12 0.26
N ILE A 38 -13.41 -17.74 -0.88
CA ILE A 38 -14.63 -18.35 -1.41
C ILE A 38 -14.32 -19.69 -2.10
N THR A 39 -13.32 -19.70 -2.99
CA THR A 39 -13.06 -20.86 -3.87
C THR A 39 -12.20 -21.93 -3.22
N ARG A 40 -11.31 -21.55 -2.29
CA ARG A 40 -10.29 -22.42 -1.66
C ARG A 40 -9.51 -23.27 -2.66
N TRP A 41 -9.24 -22.70 -3.84
CA TRP A 41 -8.67 -23.44 -4.95
C TRP A 41 -7.14 -23.32 -4.93
N ASP A 42 -6.42 -24.45 -4.93
CA ASP A 42 -4.95 -24.48 -4.77
C ASP A 42 -4.20 -23.63 -5.79
N PHE A 43 -4.67 -23.65 -7.05
CA PHE A 43 -4.11 -22.81 -8.11
C PHE A 43 -4.24 -21.31 -7.80
N LEU A 44 -5.35 -20.92 -7.18
CA LEU A 44 -5.62 -19.53 -6.82
C LEU A 44 -4.76 -19.08 -5.63
N LEU A 45 -4.45 -19.99 -4.71
CA LEU A 45 -3.52 -19.76 -3.60
C LEU A 45 -2.09 -19.50 -4.12
N MET A 46 -1.63 -20.28 -5.11
CA MET A 46 -0.34 -20.06 -5.77
C MET A 46 -0.31 -18.72 -6.52
N LEU A 47 -1.36 -18.40 -7.29
CA LEU A 47 -1.47 -17.12 -7.99
C LEU A 47 -1.48 -15.93 -7.04
N GLY A 48 -2.25 -16.00 -5.95
CA GLY A 48 -2.29 -14.93 -4.96
C GLY A 48 -0.93 -14.75 -4.26
N PHE A 49 -0.17 -15.82 -4.04
CA PHE A 49 1.17 -15.73 -3.45
C PHE A 49 2.16 -15.00 -4.38
N ILE A 50 2.18 -15.36 -5.66
CA ILE A 50 3.00 -14.68 -6.67
C ILE A 50 2.60 -13.20 -6.77
N TYR A 51 1.30 -12.93 -6.77
CA TYR A 51 0.77 -11.57 -6.78
C TYR A 51 1.24 -10.76 -5.56
N VAL A 52 1.17 -11.31 -4.35
CA VAL A 52 1.59 -10.61 -3.12
C VAL A 52 3.07 -10.28 -3.17
N ILE A 53 3.93 -11.19 -3.63
CA ILE A 53 5.36 -10.91 -3.82
C ILE A 53 5.56 -9.76 -4.80
N ALA A 54 4.90 -9.80 -5.96
CA ALA A 54 4.99 -8.73 -6.96
C ALA A 54 4.49 -7.39 -6.40
N ALA A 55 3.38 -7.38 -5.66
CA ALA A 55 2.83 -6.20 -5.03
C ALA A 55 3.76 -5.61 -3.96
N ILE A 56 4.43 -6.44 -3.16
CA ILE A 56 5.46 -5.96 -2.21
C ILE A 56 6.59 -5.28 -2.98
N ILE A 57 7.14 -5.91 -4.02
CA ILE A 57 8.25 -5.35 -4.81
C ILE A 57 7.85 -4.00 -5.41
N VAL A 58 6.70 -3.92 -6.07
CA VAL A 58 6.20 -2.68 -6.67
C VAL A 58 6.00 -1.60 -5.62
N ASN A 59 5.35 -1.92 -4.49
CA ASN A 59 5.13 -0.94 -3.42
C ASN A 59 6.44 -0.44 -2.80
N VAL A 60 7.46 -1.31 -2.64
CA VAL A 60 8.78 -0.92 -2.15
C VAL A 60 9.48 0.01 -3.15
N ILE A 61 9.45 -0.31 -4.45
CA ILE A 61 10.05 0.54 -5.49
C ILE A 61 9.41 1.93 -5.47
N ILE A 62 8.07 2.01 -5.49
CA ILE A 62 7.36 3.29 -5.47
C ILE A 62 7.61 4.04 -4.15
N PHE A 63 7.68 3.34 -3.02
CA PHE A 63 8.04 3.95 -1.73
C PHE A 63 9.41 4.60 -1.77
N LEU A 64 10.41 3.95 -2.38
CA LEU A 64 11.76 4.50 -2.52
C LEU A 64 11.79 5.72 -3.45
N LEU A 65 11.01 5.70 -4.55
CA LEU A 65 10.88 6.87 -5.43
C LEU A 65 10.24 8.06 -4.69
N GLU A 66 9.13 7.82 -4.00
CA GLU A 66 8.46 8.85 -3.19
C GLU A 66 9.36 9.36 -2.05
N LEU A 67 10.23 8.51 -1.49
CA LEU A 67 11.22 8.92 -0.49
C LEU A 67 12.28 9.86 -1.10
N ILE A 68 12.77 9.57 -2.32
CA ILE A 68 13.71 10.45 -3.02
C ILE A 68 13.04 11.80 -3.27
N ASP A 69 11.83 11.80 -3.83
CA ASP A 69 11.07 13.02 -4.11
C ASP A 69 10.78 13.82 -2.84
N TYR A 70 10.47 13.15 -1.73
CA TYR A 70 10.29 13.79 -0.41
C TYR A 70 11.56 14.47 0.11
N LEU A 71 12.73 13.93 -0.20
CA LEU A 71 14.03 14.48 0.23
C LEU A 71 14.47 15.65 -0.65
N THR A 72 14.14 15.64 -1.95
CA THR A 72 14.56 16.66 -2.92
C THR A 72 13.56 17.81 -3.08
N GLU A 73 12.26 17.54 -2.94
CA GLU A 73 11.20 18.51 -3.23
C GLU A 73 10.80 19.32 -1.99
N VAL A 74 10.94 20.65 -2.04
CA VAL A 74 10.64 21.55 -0.90
C VAL A 74 9.16 21.97 -0.88
N SER A 75 8.52 22.03 -2.04
CA SER A 75 7.18 22.64 -2.23
C SER A 75 6.02 21.68 -1.90
N GLU A 76 6.14 20.39 -2.24
CA GLU A 76 5.07 19.39 -2.10
C GLU A 76 5.40 18.24 -1.13
N LYS A 77 6.36 18.48 -0.24
CA LYS A 77 6.89 17.49 0.71
C LYS A 77 5.82 16.74 1.52
N ASN A 78 4.72 17.38 1.88
CA ASN A 78 3.64 16.73 2.61
C ASN A 78 2.90 15.67 1.77
N ALA A 79 2.79 15.83 0.46
CA ALA A 79 2.06 14.90 -0.41
C ALA A 79 2.82 13.57 -0.58
N PHE A 80 4.13 13.64 -0.81
CA PHE A 80 5.01 12.47 -0.87
C PHE A 80 5.03 11.72 0.47
N ARG A 81 5.14 12.44 1.59
CA ARG A 81 5.09 11.84 2.92
C ARG A 81 3.81 11.02 3.15
N ASN A 82 2.65 11.59 2.80
CA ASN A 82 1.38 10.91 3.00
C ASN A 82 1.25 9.67 2.10
N SER A 83 1.71 9.75 0.85
CA SER A 83 1.76 8.62 -0.07
C SER A 83 2.69 7.51 0.41
N MET A 84 3.85 7.85 0.98
CA MET A 84 4.74 6.86 1.59
C MET A 84 4.06 6.08 2.72
N PHE A 85 3.36 6.78 3.64
CA PHE A 85 2.58 6.12 4.70
C PHE A 85 1.45 5.27 4.14
N LEU A 86 0.81 5.71 3.05
CA LEU A 86 -0.23 4.97 2.37
C LEU A 86 0.30 3.66 1.78
N LEU A 87 1.46 3.69 1.12
CA LEU A 87 2.11 2.50 0.54
C LEU A 87 2.52 1.49 1.61
N MET A 88 2.92 1.94 2.80
CA MET A 88 3.22 1.05 3.93
C MET A 88 1.99 0.25 4.40
N ALA A 89 0.77 0.74 4.19
CA ALA A 89 -0.46 0.02 4.54
C ALA A 89 -0.66 -1.26 3.72
N ASN A 90 0.05 -1.45 2.60
CA ASN A 90 0.06 -2.71 1.86
C ASN A 90 0.89 -3.82 2.54
N ILE A 91 1.82 -3.48 3.45
CA ILE A 91 2.66 -4.47 4.16
C ILE A 91 1.82 -5.33 5.12
N PRO A 92 0.95 -4.77 6.00
CA PRO A 92 0.04 -5.56 6.84
C PRO A 92 -0.82 -6.55 6.04
N ILE A 93 -1.29 -6.16 4.86
CA ILE A 93 -2.14 -6.99 4.01
C ILE A 93 -1.38 -8.19 3.47
N ALA A 94 -0.14 -7.96 3.02
CA ALA A 94 0.75 -9.04 2.63
C ALA A 94 1.00 -10.02 3.79
N PHE A 95 1.15 -9.52 5.01
CA PHE A 95 1.31 -10.37 6.20
C PHE A 95 0.05 -11.20 6.49
N ILE A 96 -1.14 -10.60 6.41
CA ILE A 96 -2.41 -11.32 6.53
C ILE A 96 -2.51 -12.43 5.48
N TYR A 97 -2.15 -12.15 4.22
CA TYR A 97 -2.15 -13.16 3.18
C TYR A 97 -1.20 -14.32 3.50
N LEU A 98 0.01 -14.02 3.97
CA LEU A 98 1.01 -15.03 4.34
C LEU A 98 0.50 -15.93 5.48
N LEU A 99 -0.16 -15.35 6.49
CA LEU A 99 -0.82 -16.13 7.55
C LEU A 99 -1.92 -17.04 7.01
N ILE A 100 -2.70 -16.57 6.04
CA ILE A 100 -3.74 -17.42 5.41
C ILE A 100 -3.08 -18.58 4.67
N VAL A 101 -2.04 -18.33 3.86
CA VAL A 101 -1.31 -19.38 3.14
C VAL A 101 -0.77 -20.44 4.10
N ILE A 102 -0.14 -20.04 5.22
CA ILE A 102 0.40 -20.98 6.22
C ILE A 102 -0.70 -21.83 6.88
N ASN A 103 -1.91 -21.27 7.07
CA ASN A 103 -3.00 -22.02 7.70
C ASN A 103 -3.77 -22.92 6.72
N PHE A 104 -3.68 -22.67 5.42
CA PHE A 104 -4.35 -23.45 4.38
C PHE A 104 -3.43 -24.48 3.70
N CYS A 105 -2.11 -24.42 3.94
CA CYS A 105 -1.12 -25.39 3.49
C CYS A 105 -0.74 -26.35 4.62
#